data_AF-A0A494Y065-F1
#
_entry.id   AF-A0A494Y065-F1
#
_cell.length_a   1.000
_cell.length_b   1.000
_cell.length_c   1.000
_cell.angle_alpha   90.00
_cell.angle_beta   90.00
_cell.angle_gamma   90.00
#
_symmetry.space_group_name_H-M   'P 1'
#
loop_
_entity.id
_entity.type
_entity.pdbx_description
1 polymer ?
#
loop_
_entity_poly.entity_id
_entity_poly.type
_entity_poly.pdbx_seq_one_letter_code
_entity_poly.pdbx_strand_id
1 'polypeptide(L)'
;MALLRELFGEEPRRWTGASLETVQAMEQFALLSAELAERSPQQAAAYRTLAIWTEGLLRSMDELEQSCYAAGEYAKRIRHTLVDEMDFKERADYHRHVYYDKNAYIRVFALLDKLGTLLNRLLGLQTERIKERFSYFTMLRNLRDNQWHAELTNPLDELKQRSQGAMSRLRIRRNLEIHQMNAELRDDLNQSIGNKYVRRTLEDLDANLADLNDSLEMVQGSLYHAFRFGCKWLRNTN
;
A
#
# COMPACT_ATOMS: atom_id res chain seq x y z
N MET A 1 -4.74 -10.92 -12.23
CA MET A 1 -3.90 -12.09 -12.58
C MET A 1 -3.01 -12.33 -11.38
N ALA A 2 -3.12 -13.46 -10.70
CA ALA A 2 -2.33 -13.70 -9.49
C ALA A 2 -1.11 -14.58 -9.76
N LEU A 3 -0.05 -13.95 -10.23
CA LEU A 3 1.19 -14.58 -10.67
C LEU A 3 1.97 -15.24 -9.51
N LEU A 4 1.88 -14.68 -8.29
CA LEU A 4 2.75 -15.15 -7.20
C LEU A 4 2.25 -16.44 -6.52
N ARG A 5 0.94 -16.68 -6.44
CA ARG A 5 0.39 -17.93 -5.85
C ARG A 5 0.70 -19.16 -6.71
N GLU A 6 0.74 -18.99 -8.02
CA GLU A 6 1.14 -20.03 -8.96
C GLU A 6 2.57 -20.53 -8.70
N LEU A 7 3.47 -19.67 -8.21
CA LEU A 7 4.84 -20.07 -7.80
C LEU A 7 4.85 -21.08 -6.65
N PHE A 8 3.76 -21.16 -5.89
CA PHE A 8 3.57 -22.08 -4.77
C PHE A 8 2.65 -23.26 -5.13
N GLY A 9 2.24 -23.39 -6.40
CA GLY A 9 1.29 -24.41 -6.84
C GLY A 9 -0.14 -24.14 -6.38
N GLU A 10 -0.46 -22.90 -6.02
CA GLU A 10 -1.79 -22.49 -5.59
C GLU A 10 -2.54 -21.74 -6.69
N GLU A 11 -3.86 -21.87 -6.67
CA GLU A 11 -4.76 -21.08 -7.51
C GLU A 11 -4.68 -19.59 -7.18
N PRO A 12 -4.93 -18.71 -8.18
CA PRO A 12 -5.12 -17.30 -7.94
C PRO A 12 -6.11 -17.01 -6.81
N ARG A 13 -5.79 -16.00 -5.99
CA ARG A 13 -6.67 -15.58 -4.91
C ARG A 13 -8.05 -15.24 -5.47
N ARG A 14 -9.08 -15.73 -4.79
CA ARG A 14 -10.44 -15.21 -4.93
C ARG A 14 -10.69 -14.20 -3.81
N TRP A 15 -11.16 -13.01 -4.16
CA TRP A 15 -11.55 -12.02 -3.17
C TRP A 15 -12.77 -12.53 -2.39
N THR A 16 -12.69 -12.47 -1.06
CA THR A 16 -13.76 -12.88 -0.14
C THR A 16 -13.83 -11.90 1.03
N GLY A 17 -14.95 -11.91 1.75
CA GLY A 17 -15.17 -11.06 2.93
C GLY A 17 -14.97 -9.57 2.65
N ALA A 18 -14.33 -8.86 3.59
CA ALA A 18 -14.11 -7.42 3.49
C ALA A 18 -13.34 -7.02 2.21
N SER A 19 -12.36 -7.81 1.78
CA SER A 19 -11.60 -7.49 0.56
C SER A 19 -12.48 -7.58 -0.70
N LEU A 20 -13.48 -8.47 -0.73
CA LEU A 20 -14.44 -8.53 -1.83
C LEU A 20 -15.30 -7.28 -1.87
N GLU A 21 -15.77 -6.80 -0.71
CA GLU A 21 -16.55 -5.57 -0.63
C GLU A 21 -15.75 -4.35 -1.10
N THR A 22 -14.45 -4.28 -0.76
CA THR A 22 -13.53 -3.27 -1.29
C THR A 22 -13.47 -3.32 -2.82
N VAL A 23 -13.24 -4.50 -3.40
CA VAL A 23 -13.14 -4.68 -4.86
C VAL A 23 -14.45 -4.29 -5.54
N GLN A 24 -15.59 -4.73 -5.03
CA GLN A 24 -16.91 -4.40 -5.58
C GLN A 24 -17.19 -2.89 -5.53
N ALA A 25 -16.80 -2.21 -4.46
CA ALA A 25 -16.93 -0.75 -4.37
C ALA A 25 -16.08 -0.03 -5.42
N MET A 26 -14.85 -0.52 -5.66
CA MET A 26 -13.95 0.01 -6.69
C MET A 26 -14.49 -0.24 -8.10
N GLU A 27 -14.92 -1.46 -8.41
CA GLU A 27 -15.51 -1.82 -9.70
C GLU A 27 -16.76 -0.98 -9.99
N GLN A 28 -17.63 -0.83 -8.98
CA GLN A 28 -18.83 0.01 -9.11
C GLN A 28 -18.46 1.47 -9.40
N PHE A 29 -17.45 2.02 -8.72
CA PHE A 29 -17.00 3.39 -8.97
C PHE A 29 -16.42 3.57 -10.38
N ALA A 30 -15.64 2.59 -10.85
CA ALA A 30 -15.08 2.60 -12.20
C ALA A 30 -16.19 2.58 -13.26
N LEU A 31 -17.19 1.71 -13.09
CA LEU A 31 -18.36 1.62 -13.97
C LEU A 31 -19.16 2.93 -13.99
N LEU A 32 -19.50 3.48 -12.82
CA LEU A 32 -20.21 4.75 -12.72
C LEU A 32 -19.43 5.89 -13.39
N SER A 33 -18.12 5.95 -13.18
CA SER A 33 -17.26 6.93 -13.82
C SER A 33 -17.27 6.77 -15.34
N ALA A 34 -17.19 5.54 -15.85
CA ALA A 34 -17.27 5.29 -17.29
C ALA A 34 -18.62 5.73 -17.89
N GLU A 35 -19.74 5.39 -17.23
CA GLU A 35 -21.09 5.80 -17.66
C GLU A 35 -21.25 7.33 -17.67
N LEU A 36 -20.77 8.03 -16.63
CA LEU A 36 -20.81 9.48 -16.58
C LEU A 36 -19.97 10.12 -17.69
N ALA A 37 -18.86 9.49 -18.07
CA ALA A 37 -18.06 9.98 -19.18
C ALA A 37 -18.79 9.93 -20.53
N GLU A 38 -19.68 8.96 -20.72
CA GLU A 38 -20.51 8.85 -21.93
C GLU A 38 -21.63 9.90 -21.95
N ARG A 39 -22.21 10.19 -20.78
CA ARG A 39 -23.35 11.11 -20.63
C ARG A 39 -22.96 12.59 -20.58
N SER A 40 -21.71 12.90 -20.24
CA SER A 40 -21.23 14.28 -20.06
C SER A 40 -19.99 14.59 -20.92
N PRO A 41 -20.16 14.93 -22.22
CA PRO A 41 -19.05 15.18 -23.14
C PRO A 41 -18.02 16.20 -22.63
N GLN A 42 -18.47 17.24 -21.92
CA GLN A 42 -17.61 18.29 -21.37
C GLN A 42 -16.73 17.80 -20.22
N GLN A 43 -17.17 16.77 -19.48
CA GLN A 43 -16.45 16.20 -18.33
C GLN A 43 -15.89 14.80 -18.61
N ALA A 44 -16.08 14.28 -19.83
CA ALA A 44 -15.75 12.91 -20.22
C ALA A 44 -14.29 12.53 -19.92
N ALA A 45 -13.35 13.42 -20.19
CA ALA A 45 -11.93 13.18 -19.92
C ALA A 45 -11.65 13.02 -18.42
N ALA A 46 -12.31 13.81 -17.57
CA ALA A 46 -12.14 13.71 -16.12
C ALA A 46 -12.69 12.39 -15.58
N TYR A 47 -13.89 12.00 -16.02
CA TYR A 47 -14.52 10.75 -15.60
C TYR A 47 -13.79 9.50 -16.13
N ARG A 48 -13.31 9.49 -17.38
CA ARG A 48 -12.43 8.42 -17.90
C ARG A 48 -11.15 8.29 -17.09
N THR A 49 -10.56 9.41 -16.68
CA THR A 49 -9.36 9.41 -15.84
C THR A 49 -9.64 8.71 -14.51
N LEU A 50 -10.78 8.99 -13.86
CA LEU A 50 -11.17 8.34 -12.61
C LEU A 50 -11.38 6.83 -12.79
N ALA A 51 -12.03 6.39 -13.87
CA ALA A 51 -12.22 4.97 -14.17
C ALA A 51 -10.86 4.25 -14.34
N ILE A 52 -9.98 4.78 -15.18
CA ILE A 52 -8.64 4.21 -15.45
C ILE A 52 -7.78 4.16 -14.18
N TRP A 53 -7.80 5.23 -13.37
CA TRP A 53 -7.07 5.26 -12.11
C TRP A 53 -7.58 4.21 -11.12
N THR A 54 -8.90 3.97 -11.12
CA THR A 54 -9.53 2.95 -10.26
C THR A 54 -9.10 1.53 -10.65
N GLU A 55 -9.08 1.22 -11.95
CA GLU A 55 -8.54 -0.06 -12.45
C GLU A 55 -7.04 -0.22 -12.12
N GLY A 56 -6.27 0.87 -12.20
CA GLY A 56 -4.88 0.89 -11.76
C GLY A 56 -4.71 0.59 -10.27
N LEU A 57 -5.60 1.13 -9.43
CA LEU A 57 -5.63 0.85 -7.99
C LEU A 57 -6.05 -0.60 -7.69
N LEU A 58 -7.02 -1.17 -8.42
CA LEU A 58 -7.40 -2.58 -8.31
C LEU A 58 -6.20 -3.51 -8.55
N ARG A 59 -5.45 -3.26 -9.63
CA ARG A 59 -4.21 -4.00 -9.92
C ARG A 59 -3.15 -3.81 -8.83
N SER A 60 -2.98 -2.58 -8.34
CA SER A 60 -2.02 -2.30 -7.26
C SER A 60 -2.40 -2.99 -5.94
N MET A 61 -3.70 -3.15 -5.65
CA MET A 61 -4.20 -3.88 -4.47
C MET A 61 -3.92 -5.38 -4.59
N ASP A 62 -4.15 -5.97 -5.77
CA ASP A 62 -3.80 -7.35 -6.08
C ASP A 62 -2.29 -7.61 -5.92
N GLU A 63 -1.45 -6.72 -6.47
CA GLU A 63 0.01 -6.78 -6.34
C GLU A 63 0.49 -6.67 -4.88
N LEU A 64 -0.16 -5.82 -4.07
CA LEU A 64 0.15 -5.69 -2.65
C LEU A 64 -0.19 -6.97 -1.89
N GLU A 65 -1.41 -7.51 -2.08
CA GLU A 65 -1.82 -8.76 -1.44
C GLU A 65 -0.88 -9.91 -1.78
N GLN A 66 -0.54 -10.06 -3.06
CA GLN A 66 0.38 -11.10 -3.51
C GLN A 66 1.78 -10.94 -2.92
N SER A 67 2.26 -9.70 -2.77
CA SER A 67 3.55 -9.42 -2.14
C SER A 67 3.55 -9.80 -0.65
N CYS A 68 2.49 -9.45 0.09
CA CYS A 68 2.30 -9.87 1.47
C CYS A 68 2.23 -11.40 1.60
N TYR A 69 1.48 -12.05 0.70
CA TYR A 69 1.34 -13.50 0.66
C TYR A 69 2.70 -14.19 0.44
N ALA A 70 3.42 -13.81 -0.61
CA ALA A 70 4.72 -14.42 -0.92
C ALA A 70 5.74 -14.18 0.20
N ALA A 71 5.75 -12.97 0.79
CA ALA A 71 6.60 -12.68 1.95
C ALA A 71 6.30 -13.63 3.12
N GLY A 72 5.02 -13.84 3.45
CA GLY A 72 4.60 -14.76 4.50
C GLY A 72 4.96 -16.23 4.20
N GLU A 73 4.76 -16.69 2.96
CA GLU A 73 5.08 -18.08 2.59
C GLU A 73 6.58 -18.40 2.67
N TYR A 74 7.43 -17.45 2.25
CA TYR A 74 8.87 -17.64 2.40
C TYR A 74 9.32 -17.52 3.86
N ALA A 75 8.68 -16.68 4.67
CA ALA A 75 8.99 -16.58 6.11
C ALA A 75 8.79 -17.91 6.85
N LYS A 76 7.70 -18.64 6.54
CA LYS A 76 7.39 -19.96 7.12
C LYS A 76 8.48 -21.02 6.87
N ARG A 77 9.37 -20.80 5.89
CA ARG A 77 10.44 -21.73 5.51
C ARG A 77 11.75 -21.44 6.24
N ILE A 78 11.84 -20.34 6.98
CA ILE A 78 13.01 -19.91 7.74
C ILE A 78 12.90 -20.45 9.16
N ARG A 79 13.99 -21.03 9.67
CA ARG A 79 14.06 -21.75 10.95
C ARG A 79 15.13 -21.19 11.88
N HIS A 80 16.26 -20.77 11.34
CA HIS A 80 17.35 -20.19 12.10
C HIS A 80 17.11 -18.71 12.36
N THR A 81 17.62 -18.20 13.48
CA THR A 81 17.57 -16.77 13.84
C THR A 81 18.82 -16.00 13.42
N LEU A 82 19.86 -16.71 12.97
CA LEU A 82 21.11 -16.15 12.46
C LEU A 82 21.29 -16.53 11.00
N VAL A 83 21.59 -15.54 10.15
CA VAL A 83 21.80 -15.77 8.70
C VAL A 83 22.95 -16.73 8.44
N ASP A 84 23.99 -16.68 9.28
CA ASP A 84 25.19 -17.50 9.15
C ASP A 84 24.93 -18.99 9.44
N GLU A 85 23.82 -19.32 10.12
CA GLU A 85 23.43 -20.70 10.45
C GLU A 85 22.53 -21.33 9.38
N MET A 86 21.99 -20.53 8.46
CA MET A 86 21.11 -21.00 7.40
C MET A 86 21.86 -21.84 6.37
N ASP A 87 21.25 -22.96 5.97
CA ASP A 87 21.68 -23.68 4.78
C ASP A 87 21.41 -22.88 3.50
N PHE A 88 21.92 -23.35 2.35
CA PHE A 88 21.77 -22.65 1.08
C PHE A 88 20.30 -22.43 0.68
N LYS A 89 19.43 -23.41 0.95
CA LYS A 89 18.01 -23.35 0.56
C LYS A 89 17.25 -22.37 1.44
N GLU A 90 17.44 -22.45 2.74
CA GLU A 90 16.84 -21.55 3.71
C GLU A 90 17.30 -20.11 3.48
N ARG A 91 18.59 -19.90 3.19
CA ARG A 91 19.13 -18.58 2.84
C ARG A 91 18.47 -18.02 1.57
N ALA A 92 18.24 -18.86 0.55
CA ALA A 92 17.53 -18.44 -0.65
C ALA A 92 16.06 -18.06 -0.32
N ASP A 93 15.39 -18.81 0.54
CA ASP A 93 14.03 -18.49 1.00
C ASP A 93 14.00 -17.19 1.83
N TYR A 94 14.99 -16.95 2.70
CA TYR A 94 15.16 -15.67 3.40
C TYR A 94 15.31 -14.50 2.43
N HIS A 95 16.16 -14.62 1.41
CA HIS A 95 16.30 -13.54 0.41
C HIS A 95 15.01 -13.27 -0.36
N ARG A 96 14.23 -14.31 -0.67
CA ARG A 96 12.92 -14.15 -1.31
C ARG A 96 11.91 -13.50 -0.37
N HIS A 97 11.87 -13.90 0.91
CA HIS A 97 11.07 -13.23 1.93
C HIS A 97 11.37 -11.73 1.95
N VAL A 98 12.66 -11.36 2.12
CA VAL A 98 13.10 -9.96 2.14
C VAL A 98 12.68 -9.25 0.86
N TYR A 99 12.87 -9.85 -0.31
CA TYR A 99 12.46 -9.24 -1.58
C TYR A 99 10.96 -8.91 -1.61
N TYR A 100 10.09 -9.84 -1.23
CA TYR A 100 8.64 -9.61 -1.28
C TYR A 100 8.15 -8.68 -0.17
N ASP A 101 8.71 -8.77 1.03
CA ASP A 101 8.41 -7.84 2.13
C ASP A 101 8.78 -6.40 1.76
N LYS A 102 9.96 -6.19 1.16
CA LYS A 102 10.39 -4.89 0.62
C LYS A 102 9.41 -4.32 -0.40
N ASN A 103 9.01 -5.15 -1.35
CA ASN A 103 8.01 -4.77 -2.34
C ASN A 103 6.66 -4.45 -1.69
N ALA A 104 6.23 -5.23 -0.71
CA ALA A 104 4.96 -5.02 -0.02
C ALA A 104 4.90 -3.65 0.67
N TYR A 105 5.87 -3.32 1.54
CA TYR A 105 5.80 -2.04 2.26
C TYR A 105 5.97 -0.82 1.34
N ILE A 106 6.74 -0.91 0.24
CA ILE A 106 6.82 0.17 -0.76
C ILE A 106 5.45 0.38 -1.40
N ARG A 107 4.77 -0.72 -1.75
CA ARG A 107 3.45 -0.73 -2.38
C ARG A 107 2.35 -0.20 -1.47
N VAL A 108 2.40 -0.45 -0.17
CA VAL A 108 1.47 0.16 0.81
C VAL A 108 1.42 1.67 0.63
N PHE A 109 2.57 2.35 0.71
CA PHE A 109 2.60 3.81 0.59
C PHE A 109 2.28 4.29 -0.83
N ALA A 110 2.78 3.61 -1.86
CA ALA A 110 2.50 4.00 -3.24
C ALA A 110 1.00 3.90 -3.57
N LEU A 111 0.31 2.88 -3.06
CA LEU A 111 -1.12 2.69 -3.25
C LEU A 111 -1.92 3.78 -2.50
N LEU A 112 -1.58 4.04 -1.24
CA LEU A 112 -2.21 5.13 -0.49
C LEU A 112 -2.03 6.48 -1.20
N ASP A 113 -0.82 6.79 -1.69
CA ASP A 113 -0.57 8.07 -2.38
C ASP A 113 -1.34 8.18 -3.72
N LYS A 114 -1.50 7.08 -4.46
CA LYS A 114 -2.39 7.01 -5.62
C LYS A 114 -3.86 7.27 -5.25
N LEU A 115 -4.34 6.66 -4.15
CA LEU A 115 -5.68 6.92 -3.62
C LEU A 115 -5.83 8.40 -3.22
N GLY A 116 -4.83 8.97 -2.56
CA GLY A 116 -4.77 10.38 -2.21
C GLY A 116 -4.90 11.30 -3.43
N THR A 117 -4.23 10.96 -4.51
CA THR A 117 -4.29 11.68 -5.79
C THR A 117 -5.68 11.60 -6.43
N LEU A 118 -6.29 10.41 -6.41
CA LEU A 118 -7.66 10.21 -6.90
C LEU A 118 -8.67 11.05 -6.10
N LEU A 119 -8.62 11.00 -4.77
CA LEU A 119 -9.52 11.76 -3.89
C LEU A 119 -9.32 13.27 -4.01
N ASN A 120 -8.07 13.72 -4.12
CA ASN A 120 -7.76 15.13 -4.35
C ASN A 120 -8.43 15.65 -5.63
N ARG A 121 -8.43 14.85 -6.69
CA ARG A 121 -9.10 15.18 -7.95
C ARG A 121 -10.62 15.09 -7.84
N LEU A 122 -11.15 13.98 -7.31
CA LEU A 122 -12.58 13.71 -7.20
C LEU A 122 -13.31 14.82 -6.41
N LEU A 123 -12.69 15.30 -5.35
CA LEU A 123 -13.28 16.24 -4.40
C LEU A 123 -12.77 17.68 -4.59
N GLY A 124 -11.89 17.91 -5.57
CA GLY A 124 -11.34 19.24 -5.84
C GLY A 124 -10.57 19.85 -4.67
N LEU A 125 -9.86 19.05 -3.87
CA LEU A 125 -9.26 19.47 -2.60
C LEU A 125 -8.05 20.41 -2.75
N GLN A 126 -7.43 20.43 -3.93
CA GLN A 126 -6.26 21.27 -4.26
C GLN A 126 -5.10 21.13 -3.25
N THR A 127 -4.86 19.92 -2.74
CA THR A 127 -3.82 19.62 -1.73
C THR A 127 -2.42 19.99 -2.22
N GLU A 128 -2.19 20.02 -3.53
CA GLU A 128 -0.96 20.50 -4.16
C GLU A 128 -0.62 21.95 -3.79
N ARG A 129 -1.61 22.78 -3.45
CA ARG A 129 -1.38 24.16 -2.97
C ARG A 129 -0.76 24.21 -1.58
N ILE A 130 -0.96 23.16 -0.77
CA ILE A 130 -0.33 23.01 0.55
C ILE A 130 1.07 22.43 0.37
N LYS A 131 1.19 21.40 -0.47
CA LYS A 131 2.47 20.76 -0.78
C LYS A 131 2.41 20.15 -2.18
N GLU A 132 3.26 20.64 -3.09
CA GLU A 132 3.29 20.20 -4.50
C GLU A 132 3.37 18.66 -4.64
N ARG A 133 4.20 18.02 -3.82
CA ARG A 133 4.28 16.56 -3.66
C ARG A 133 3.72 16.14 -2.31
N PHE A 134 2.42 15.89 -2.25
CA PHE A 134 1.72 15.47 -1.04
C PHE A 134 1.58 13.95 -0.96
N SER A 135 1.48 13.42 0.26
CA SER A 135 1.13 12.02 0.50
C SER A 135 -0.36 11.89 0.81
N TYR A 136 -0.87 10.65 0.79
CA TYR A 136 -2.20 10.32 1.32
C TYR A 136 -2.48 10.96 2.69
N PHE A 137 -1.50 10.89 3.58
CA PHE A 137 -1.62 11.43 4.94
C PHE A 137 -1.70 12.95 4.99
N THR A 138 -1.07 13.65 4.03
CA THR A 138 -1.24 15.09 3.86
C THR A 138 -2.65 15.42 3.37
N MET A 139 -3.18 14.67 2.40
CA MET A 139 -4.54 14.83 1.90
C MET A 139 -5.58 14.56 3.01
N LEU A 140 -5.43 13.47 3.77
CA LEU A 140 -6.33 13.15 4.88
C LEU A 140 -6.31 14.21 5.97
N ARG A 141 -5.12 14.76 6.29
CA ARG A 141 -5.01 15.90 7.20
C ARG A 141 -5.76 17.13 6.66
N ASN A 142 -5.61 17.43 5.37
CA ASN A 142 -6.30 18.55 4.74
C ASN A 142 -7.84 18.43 4.85
N LEU A 143 -8.38 17.24 4.57
CA LEU A 143 -9.81 16.96 4.77
C LEU A 143 -10.27 17.23 6.21
N ARG A 144 -9.53 16.69 7.18
CA ARG A 144 -9.84 16.81 8.60
C ARG A 144 -9.76 18.26 9.10
N ASP A 145 -8.68 18.95 8.79
CA ASP A 145 -8.43 20.31 9.28
C ASP A 145 -9.46 21.31 8.72
N ASN A 146 -10.01 21.04 7.52
CA ASN A 146 -11.11 21.82 6.94
C ASN A 146 -12.52 21.27 7.25
N GLN A 147 -12.62 20.18 8.02
CA GLN A 147 -13.89 19.51 8.37
C GLN A 147 -14.72 19.11 7.13
N TRP A 148 -14.05 18.77 6.03
CA TRP A 148 -14.71 18.36 4.80
C TRP A 148 -15.08 16.89 4.84
N HIS A 149 -16.24 16.57 4.24
CA HIS A 149 -16.70 15.21 3.99
C HIS A 149 -16.57 14.28 5.21
N ALA A 150 -17.14 14.66 6.36
CA ALA A 150 -17.00 13.90 7.62
C ALA A 150 -17.36 12.40 7.48
N GLU A 151 -18.32 12.05 6.62
CA GLU A 151 -18.68 10.67 6.27
C GLU A 151 -17.50 9.85 5.71
N LEU A 152 -16.59 10.49 4.97
CA LEU A 152 -15.35 9.88 4.48
C LEU A 152 -14.23 10.03 5.51
N THR A 153 -14.04 11.23 6.05
CA THR A 153 -12.85 11.57 6.85
C THR A 153 -12.78 10.79 8.16
N ASN A 154 -13.91 10.62 8.87
CA ASN A 154 -13.96 9.92 10.16
C ASN A 154 -13.48 8.47 10.06
N PRO A 155 -14.05 7.60 9.19
CA PRO A 155 -13.58 6.21 9.09
C PRO A 155 -12.13 6.10 8.60
N LEU A 156 -11.65 7.02 7.75
CA LEU A 156 -10.25 7.04 7.32
C LEU A 156 -9.29 7.41 8.45
N ASP A 157 -9.66 8.36 9.31
CA ASP A 157 -8.87 8.72 10.48
C ASP A 157 -8.86 7.60 11.54
N GLU A 158 -9.98 6.91 11.75
CA GLU A 158 -10.05 5.73 12.61
C GLU A 158 -9.09 4.63 12.14
N LEU A 159 -9.11 4.31 10.84
CA LEU A 159 -8.18 3.34 10.24
C LEU A 159 -6.72 3.75 10.45
N LYS A 160 -6.41 5.03 10.17
CA LYS A 160 -5.07 5.57 10.37
C LYS A 160 -4.60 5.50 11.83
N GLN A 161 -5.49 5.75 12.79
CA GLN A 161 -5.15 5.68 14.22
C GLN A 161 -4.85 4.24 14.63
N ARG A 162 -5.67 3.28 14.21
CA ARG A 162 -5.45 1.85 14.51
C ARG A 162 -4.11 1.33 13.96
N SER A 163 -3.74 1.72 12.75
CA SER A 163 -2.52 1.24 12.09
C SER A 163 -1.31 2.16 12.29
N GLN A 164 -1.37 3.18 13.16
CA GLN A 164 -0.33 4.19 13.29
C GLN A 164 1.05 3.61 13.63
N GLY A 165 1.09 2.62 14.53
CA GLY A 165 2.33 1.95 14.93
C GLY A 165 3.02 1.24 13.78
N ALA A 166 2.29 0.34 13.11
CA ALA A 166 2.75 -0.41 11.94
C ALA A 166 3.20 0.53 10.81
N MET A 167 2.37 1.51 10.46
CA MET A 167 2.69 2.48 9.41
C MET A 167 3.94 3.32 9.71
N SER A 168 4.18 3.66 10.98
CA SER A 168 5.38 4.38 11.36
C SER A 168 6.64 3.52 11.17
N ARG A 169 6.60 2.25 11.58
CA ARG A 169 7.71 1.30 11.39
C ARG A 169 7.97 1.02 9.91
N LEU A 170 6.93 0.71 9.14
CA LEU A 170 7.07 0.51 7.68
C LEU A 170 7.62 1.75 6.97
N ARG A 171 7.23 2.95 7.40
CA ARG A 171 7.78 4.20 6.82
C ARG A 171 9.27 4.33 7.09
N ILE A 172 9.73 3.96 8.28
CA ILE A 172 11.17 3.94 8.62
C ILE A 172 11.89 2.92 7.73
N ARG A 173 11.38 1.68 7.64
CA ARG A 173 11.94 0.63 6.76
C ARG A 173 12.01 1.05 5.30
N ARG A 174 10.94 1.66 4.79
CA ARG A 174 10.86 2.20 3.42
C ARG A 174 11.85 3.34 3.17
N ASN A 175 11.97 4.27 4.12
CA ASN A 175 12.92 5.37 4.00
C ASN A 175 14.36 4.86 4.05
N LEU A 176 14.65 3.88 4.92
CA LEU A 176 15.95 3.21 4.93
C LEU A 176 16.21 2.57 3.58
N GLU A 177 15.32 1.72 3.05
CA GLU A 177 15.51 1.08 1.76
C GLU A 177 15.74 2.05 0.59
N ILE A 178 14.94 3.11 0.51
CA ILE A 178 15.01 4.09 -0.59
C ILE A 178 16.24 5.00 -0.45
N HIS A 179 16.69 5.26 0.77
CA HIS A 179 17.81 6.17 1.05
C HIS A 179 19.11 5.46 1.43
N GLN A 180 19.12 4.13 1.57
CA GLN A 180 20.27 3.35 2.06
C GLN A 180 21.45 3.49 1.12
N MET A 181 21.27 3.61 -0.19
CA MET A 181 22.41 3.86 -1.08
C MET A 181 23.14 5.18 -0.79
N ASN A 182 22.49 6.19 -0.19
CA ASN A 182 23.12 7.45 0.23
C ASN A 182 23.70 7.39 1.66
N ALA A 183 23.21 6.49 2.51
CA ALA A 183 23.65 6.34 3.89
C ALA A 183 24.75 5.26 4.02
N GLU A 184 24.62 4.13 3.32
CA GLU A 184 25.60 3.04 3.24
C GLU A 184 26.88 3.48 2.54
N LEU A 185 26.86 4.31 1.50
CA LEU A 185 28.12 4.87 0.97
C LEU A 185 28.85 5.81 1.96
N ARG A 186 28.13 6.40 2.92
CA ARG A 186 28.73 7.23 3.99
C ARG A 186 29.14 6.39 5.19
N ASP A 187 28.38 5.36 5.54
CA ASP A 187 28.65 4.48 6.67
C ASP A 187 29.59 3.33 6.34
N ASP A 188 29.64 2.79 5.11
CA ASP A 188 30.69 1.88 4.65
C ASP A 188 32.04 2.60 4.58
N LEU A 189 32.04 3.90 4.26
CA LEU A 189 33.22 4.75 4.38
C LEU A 189 33.66 4.92 5.86
N ASN A 190 32.71 4.93 6.81
CA ASN A 190 33.00 5.03 8.25
C ASN A 190 33.31 3.67 8.91
N GLN A 191 32.69 2.57 8.47
CA GLN A 191 32.85 1.21 9.01
C GLN A 191 34.02 0.45 8.40
N SER A 192 34.44 0.77 7.16
CA SER A 192 35.74 0.30 6.65
C SER A 192 36.92 0.78 7.51
N ILE A 193 36.70 1.80 8.35
CA ILE A 193 37.65 2.33 9.34
C ILE A 193 37.43 1.72 10.76
N GLY A 194 36.30 1.06 11.04
CA GLY A 194 35.99 0.56 12.39
C GLY A 194 35.03 -0.65 12.45
N ASN A 195 35.60 -1.80 12.86
CA ASN A 195 34.96 -3.04 13.34
C ASN A 195 34.55 -4.13 12.34
N LYS A 196 35.38 -5.19 12.38
CA LYS A 196 35.14 -6.54 11.85
C LYS A 196 34.20 -7.35 12.78
N TYR A 197 33.33 -8.15 12.18
CA TYR A 197 32.54 -9.27 12.75
C TYR A 197 31.42 -8.93 13.76
N VAL A 198 30.32 -8.34 13.30
CA VAL A 198 29.02 -8.48 13.97
C VAL A 198 28.23 -9.58 13.26
N ARG A 199 27.92 -10.68 13.96
CA ARG A 199 27.00 -11.72 13.44
C ARG A 199 25.65 -11.07 13.14
N ARG A 200 25.15 -11.21 11.92
CA ARG A 200 23.87 -10.62 11.51
C ARG A 200 22.71 -11.45 12.07
N THR A 201 22.12 -10.96 13.16
CA THR A 201 20.84 -11.43 13.69
C THR A 201 19.73 -11.09 12.68
N LEU A 202 18.77 -11.99 12.51
CA LEU A 202 17.59 -11.70 11.70
C LEU A 202 16.73 -10.63 12.36
N GLU A 203 16.08 -9.82 11.53
CA GLU A 203 14.94 -9.01 11.95
C GLU A 203 13.82 -9.92 12.47
N ASP A 204 12.97 -9.38 13.36
CA ASP A 204 11.78 -10.08 13.83
C ASP A 204 10.77 -10.21 12.68
N LEU A 205 10.80 -11.36 12.01
CA LEU A 205 10.00 -11.64 10.82
C LEU A 205 8.50 -11.65 11.14
N ASP A 206 8.12 -12.14 12.32
CA ASP A 206 6.72 -12.20 12.75
C ASP A 206 6.19 -10.78 13.00
N ALA A 207 6.97 -9.92 13.66
CA ALA A 207 6.62 -8.52 13.84
C ALA A 207 6.54 -7.75 12.51
N ASN A 208 7.47 -8.00 11.59
CA ASN A 208 7.46 -7.40 10.25
C ASN A 208 6.23 -7.81 9.44
N LEU A 209 5.85 -9.09 9.49
CA LEU A 209 4.65 -9.59 8.82
C LEU A 209 3.36 -9.07 9.47
N ALA A 210 3.32 -8.93 10.79
CA ALA A 210 2.20 -8.30 11.48
C ALA A 210 2.02 -6.85 11.02
N ASP A 211 3.11 -6.08 10.93
CA ASP A 211 3.07 -4.71 10.39
C ASP A 211 2.53 -4.66 8.96
N LEU A 212 2.93 -5.60 8.11
CA LEU A 212 2.41 -5.70 6.74
C LEU A 212 0.91 -6.03 6.71
N ASN A 213 0.45 -6.95 7.56
CA ASN A 213 -0.97 -7.31 7.65
C ASN A 213 -1.83 -6.14 8.12
N ASP A 214 -1.42 -5.44 9.19
CA ASP A 214 -2.10 -4.24 9.69
C ASP A 214 -2.18 -3.14 8.62
N SER A 215 -1.13 -3.03 7.81
CA SER A 215 -1.06 -2.03 6.74
C SER A 215 -1.88 -2.44 5.51
N LEU A 216 -1.97 -3.73 5.20
CA LEU A 216 -2.87 -4.26 4.17
C LEU A 216 -4.33 -4.00 4.55
N GLU A 217 -4.71 -4.26 5.80
CA GLU A 217 -6.05 -3.95 6.31
C GLU A 217 -6.35 -2.45 6.20
N MET A 218 -5.41 -1.59 6.62
CA MET A 218 -5.55 -0.15 6.47
C MET A 218 -5.78 0.27 5.03
N VAL A 219 -5.01 -0.27 4.09
CA VAL A 219 -5.13 0.00 2.66
C VAL A 219 -6.50 -0.43 2.14
N GLN A 220 -6.91 -1.67 2.42
CA GLN A 220 -8.20 -2.20 1.97
C GLN A 220 -9.39 -1.43 2.54
N GLY A 221 -9.33 -1.07 3.83
CA GLY A 221 -10.34 -0.23 4.47
C GLY A 221 -10.37 1.18 3.89
N SER A 222 -9.21 1.77 3.61
CA SER A 222 -9.11 3.12 3.03
C SER A 222 -9.72 3.16 1.62
N LEU A 223 -9.42 2.14 0.80
CA LEU A 223 -10.03 1.96 -0.51
C LEU A 223 -11.55 1.79 -0.36
N TYR A 224 -12.01 0.89 0.51
CA TYR A 224 -13.43 0.63 0.71
C TYR A 224 -14.22 1.90 1.03
N HIS A 225 -13.80 2.65 2.05
CA HIS A 225 -14.50 3.88 2.45
C HIS A 225 -14.43 4.95 1.36
N ALA A 226 -13.28 5.12 0.72
CA ALA A 226 -13.11 6.10 -0.36
C ALA A 226 -14.00 5.80 -1.56
N PHE A 227 -14.07 4.55 -2.01
CA PHE A 227 -14.83 4.16 -3.19
C PHE A 227 -16.33 4.07 -2.91
N ARG A 228 -16.75 3.59 -1.72
CA ARG A 228 -18.16 3.68 -1.30
C ARG A 228 -18.64 5.12 -1.24
N PHE A 229 -17.86 6.01 -0.63
CA PHE A 229 -18.15 7.43 -0.60
C PHE A 229 -18.16 8.03 -2.01
N GLY A 230 -17.17 7.70 -2.84
CA GLY A 230 -17.06 8.15 -4.22
C GLY A 230 -18.27 7.77 -5.07
N CYS A 231 -18.78 6.54 -4.95
CA CYS A 231 -20.01 6.11 -5.62
C CYS A 231 -21.21 6.98 -5.23
N LYS A 232 -21.35 7.28 -3.94
CA LYS A 232 -22.42 8.16 -3.43
C LYS A 232 -22.23 9.59 -3.94
N TRP A 233 -21.00 10.10 -3.92
CA TRP A 233 -20.63 11.43 -4.40
C TRP A 233 -21.00 11.62 -5.87
N LEU A 234 -20.58 10.69 -6.74
CA LEU A 234 -20.84 10.74 -8.18
C LEU A 234 -22.33 10.71 -8.52
N ARG A 235 -23.13 9.97 -7.75
CA ARG A 235 -24.60 9.88 -7.94
C ARG A 235 -25.36 11.12 -7.48
N ASN A 236 -24.78 11.89 -6.55
CA ASN A 236 -25.44 13.07 -5.97
C ASN A 236 -25.04 14.37 -6.66
N THR A 237 -23.91 14.39 -7.38
CA THR A 237 -23.36 15.57 -8.05
C THR A 237 -23.58 15.59 -9.56
N ASN A 238 -24.22 14.55 -10.12
CA ASN A 238 -24.62 14.43 -11.54
C ASN A 238 -26.08 13.99 -11.65
#